data_AF-X1IIQ8-F1
#
_entry.id   AF-X1IIQ8-F1
#
_cell.length_a   1.000
_cell.length_b   1.000
_cell.length_c   1.000
_cell.angle_alpha   90.00
_cell.angle_beta   90.00
_cell.angle_gamma   90.00
#
_symmetry.space_group_name_H-M   'P 1'
#
loop_
_entity.id
_entity.type
_entity.pdbx_description
1 polymer ?
#
loop_
_entity_poly.entity_id
_entity_poly.type
_entity_poly.pdbx_seq_one_letter_code
_entity_poly.pdbx_strand_id
1 'polypeptide(L)'
;MNEKNKYKPNKKQTLFIDLYIDLNNRLTLTQICEEIGITRQTAWRWMQDQNFTDFLNSKRNEILTRSQTARILVAVEKALSGDFSFSKLLFELEGVYTQTLKSRADIKIEHTGEAKREDLEKELREELDIISERMEKAEKLKKEKLKKQKRSK
;
A
#
# COMPACT_ATOMS: atom_id res chain seq x y z
N MET A 1 -6.37 -20.63 -14.77
CA MET A 1 -4.93 -20.36 -14.54
C MET A 1 -4.19 -20.81 -15.78
N ASN A 2 -3.58 -19.90 -16.54
CA ASN A 2 -2.87 -20.23 -17.78
C ASN A 2 -1.39 -20.51 -17.49
N GLU A 3 -0.98 -21.78 -17.60
CA GLU A 3 0.39 -22.27 -17.36
C GLU A 3 1.37 -22.09 -18.55
N LYS A 4 1.08 -21.23 -19.53
CA LYS A 4 1.73 -21.29 -20.85
C LYS A 4 2.88 -20.32 -21.16
N ASN A 5 3.48 -19.64 -20.20
CA ASN A 5 4.74 -18.92 -20.44
C ASN A 5 5.59 -18.80 -19.17
N LYS A 6 6.31 -19.87 -18.82
CA LYS A 6 7.33 -19.82 -17.77
C LYS A 6 8.57 -19.14 -18.38
N TYR A 7 8.57 -17.81 -18.42
CA TYR A 7 9.69 -17.01 -18.90
C TYR A 7 11.01 -17.50 -18.28
N LYS A 8 12.01 -17.78 -19.11
CA LYS A 8 13.30 -18.29 -18.67
C LYS A 8 14.36 -17.20 -18.87
N PRO A 9 14.74 -16.46 -17.83
CA PRO A 9 15.78 -15.44 -17.95
C PRO A 9 17.11 -16.09 -18.35
N ASN A 10 17.90 -15.39 -19.16
CA ASN A 10 19.27 -15.80 -19.45
C ASN A 10 20.18 -15.58 -18.22
N LYS A 11 21.44 -16.03 -18.28
CA LYS A 11 22.38 -15.93 -17.15
C LYS A 11 22.58 -14.48 -16.67
N LYS A 12 22.74 -13.53 -17.60
CA LYS A 12 22.94 -12.11 -17.26
C LYS A 12 21.68 -11.46 -16.69
N GLN A 13 20.51 -11.84 -17.22
CA GLN A 13 19.20 -11.42 -16.70
C GLN A 13 18.96 -11.94 -15.28
N THR A 14 19.39 -13.16 -14.99
CA THR A 14 19.28 -13.75 -13.64
C THR A 14 20.15 -12.98 -12.66
N LEU A 15 21.43 -12.76 -12.99
CA LEU A 15 22.34 -11.95 -12.17
C LEU A 15 21.81 -10.52 -11.96
N PHE A 16 21.22 -9.93 -12.99
CA PHE A 16 20.59 -8.61 -12.89
C PHE A 16 19.41 -8.63 -11.91
N ILE A 17 18.53 -9.62 -12.02
CA ILE A 17 17.38 -9.76 -11.13
C ILE A 17 17.85 -9.92 -9.69
N ASP A 18 18.81 -10.81 -9.43
CA ASP A 18 19.31 -11.08 -8.08
C ASP A 18 19.91 -9.83 -7.42
N LEU A 19 20.75 -9.09 -8.15
CA LEU A 19 21.33 -7.84 -7.64
C LEU A 19 20.29 -6.72 -7.51
N TYR A 20 19.33 -6.64 -8.42
CA TYR A 20 18.35 -5.56 -8.45
C TYR A 20 17.26 -5.70 -7.38
N ILE A 21 16.89 -6.93 -7.00
CA ILE A 21 15.88 -7.19 -5.97
C ILE A 21 16.46 -7.35 -4.56
N ASP A 22 17.79 -7.48 -4.43
CA ASP A 22 18.44 -7.55 -3.13
C ASP A 22 18.28 -6.23 -2.36
N LEU A 23 17.59 -6.30 -1.23
CA LEU A 23 17.30 -5.16 -0.35
C LEU A 23 18.55 -4.63 0.35
N ASN A 24 19.62 -5.43 0.44
CA ASN A 24 20.90 -5.03 1.01
C ASN A 24 21.83 -4.40 -0.02
N ASN A 25 21.54 -4.56 -1.31
CA ASN A 25 22.33 -3.93 -2.35
C ASN A 25 22.16 -2.40 -2.29
N ARG A 26 23.28 -1.70 -2.44
CA ARG A 26 23.37 -0.23 -2.47
C ARG A 26 23.86 0.29 -3.81
N LEU A 27 24.14 -0.61 -4.76
CA LEU A 27 24.58 -0.25 -6.08
C LEU A 27 23.46 0.42 -6.87
N THR A 28 23.83 1.44 -7.61
CA THR A 28 22.94 2.08 -8.59
C THR A 28 22.72 1.14 -9.78
N LEU A 29 21.65 1.38 -10.55
CA LEU A 29 21.38 0.63 -11.77
C LEU A 29 22.58 0.61 -12.74
N THR A 30 23.32 1.73 -12.83
CA THR A 30 24.52 1.82 -13.67
C THR A 30 25.62 0.88 -13.17
N GLN A 31 25.89 0.88 -11.86
CA GLN A 31 26.91 0.00 -11.25
C GLN A 31 26.54 -1.48 -11.38
N ILE A 32 25.26 -1.83 -11.22
CA ILE A 32 24.76 -3.20 -11.45
C ILE A 32 25.02 -3.61 -12.92
N CYS A 33 24.79 -2.71 -13.87
CA CYS A 33 25.04 -2.98 -15.29
C CYS A 33 26.54 -3.18 -15.57
N GLU A 34 27.41 -2.37 -14.95
CA GLU A 34 28.87 -2.50 -15.04
C GLU A 34 29.35 -3.83 -14.47
N GLU A 35 28.85 -4.23 -13.30
CA GLU A 35 29.22 -5.47 -12.61
C GLU A 35 28.86 -6.72 -13.43
N ILE A 36 27.72 -6.69 -14.14
CA ILE A 36 27.26 -7.82 -14.97
C ILE A 36 27.82 -7.73 -16.40
N GLY A 37 28.52 -6.64 -16.75
CA GLY A 37 29.04 -6.39 -18.09
C GLY A 37 27.95 -6.26 -19.14
N ILE A 38 26.96 -5.40 -18.88
CA ILE A 38 25.90 -5.02 -19.82
C ILE A 38 25.79 -3.49 -19.92
N THR A 39 25.24 -3.00 -21.04
CA THR A 39 24.93 -1.58 -21.16
C THR A 39 23.62 -1.23 -20.47
N ARG A 40 23.50 0.00 -19.99
CA ARG A 40 22.24 0.51 -19.40
C ARG A 40 21.06 0.43 -20.37
N GLN A 41 21.32 0.60 -21.67
CA GLN A 41 20.30 0.44 -22.71
C GLN A 41 19.79 -1.01 -22.81
N THR A 42 20.66 -2.00 -22.58
CA THR A 42 20.27 -3.41 -22.53
C THR A 42 19.34 -3.68 -21.35
N ALA A 43 19.68 -3.17 -20.16
CA ALA A 43 18.82 -3.28 -18.98
C ALA A 43 17.47 -2.57 -19.19
N TRP A 44 17.47 -1.38 -19.79
CA TRP A 44 16.24 -0.67 -20.13
C TRP A 44 15.36 -1.49 -21.08
N ARG A 45 15.94 -2.09 -22.13
CA ARG A 45 15.20 -2.95 -23.06
C ARG A 45 14.58 -4.17 -22.36
N TRP A 46 15.28 -4.76 -21.38
CA TRP A 46 14.68 -5.85 -20.58
C TRP A 46 13.49 -5.37 -19.76
N MET A 47 13.57 -4.19 -19.15
CA MET A 47 12.44 -3.62 -18.40
C MET A 47 11.21 -3.27 -19.28
N GLN A 48 11.40 -3.11 -20.60
CA GLN A 48 10.30 -2.94 -21.55
C GLN A 48 9.68 -4.27 -22.01
N ASP A 49 10.35 -5.41 -21.78
CA ASP A 49 9.80 -6.73 -22.10
C ASP A 49 8.84 -7.16 -20.98
N GLN A 50 7.56 -7.27 -21.32
CA GLN A 50 6.51 -7.65 -20.38
C GLN A 50 6.83 -8.98 -19.67
N ASN A 51 7.39 -9.96 -20.38
CA ASN A 51 7.68 -11.26 -19.78
C ASN A 51 8.81 -11.18 -18.74
N PHE A 52 9.82 -10.34 -19.01
CA PHE A 52 10.90 -10.09 -18.06
C PHE A 52 10.37 -9.37 -16.82
N THR A 53 9.56 -8.33 -17.02
CA THR A 53 8.99 -7.53 -15.93
C THR A 53 8.01 -8.33 -15.07
N ASP A 54 7.18 -9.17 -15.67
CA ASP A 54 6.29 -10.08 -14.94
C ASP A 54 7.08 -11.08 -14.09
N PHE A 55 8.14 -11.65 -14.67
CA PHE A 55 9.02 -12.56 -13.94
C PHE A 55 9.74 -11.84 -12.78
N LEU A 56 10.32 -10.66 -13.02
CA LEU A 56 10.96 -9.84 -11.99
C LEU A 56 10.00 -9.50 -10.85
N ASN A 57 8.77 -9.09 -11.18
CA ASN A 57 7.74 -8.78 -10.19
C ASN A 57 7.33 -10.03 -9.39
N SER A 58 7.23 -11.20 -10.03
CA SER A 58 6.96 -12.45 -9.32
C SER A 58 8.04 -12.76 -8.29
N LYS A 59 9.32 -12.55 -8.63
CA LYS A 59 10.47 -12.76 -7.74
C LYS A 59 10.52 -11.74 -6.61
N ARG A 60 10.25 -10.48 -6.91
CA ARG A 60 10.13 -9.42 -5.90
C ARG A 60 9.01 -9.73 -4.90
N ASN A 61 7.84 -10.14 -5.38
CA ASN A 61 6.73 -10.54 -4.53
C ASN A 61 7.09 -11.74 -3.65
N GLU A 62 7.76 -12.77 -4.19
CA GLU A 62 8.22 -13.92 -3.41
C GLU A 62 9.12 -13.51 -2.22
N ILE A 63 10.08 -12.61 -2.45
CA ILE A 63 10.98 -12.09 -1.41
C ILE A 63 10.21 -11.25 -0.38
N LEU A 64 9.35 -10.34 -0.86
CA LEU A 64 8.55 -9.49 0.01
C LEU A 64 7.60 -10.32 0.87
N THR A 65 6.90 -11.29 0.29
CA THR A 65 6.00 -12.20 1.04
C THR A 65 6.78 -12.97 2.10
N ARG A 66 7.95 -13.55 1.79
CA ARG A 66 8.78 -14.22 2.81
C ARG A 66 9.19 -13.28 3.94
N SER A 67 9.60 -12.06 3.61
CA SER A 67 9.97 -11.05 4.63
C SER A 67 8.77 -10.60 5.46
N GLN A 68 7.58 -10.51 4.85
CA GLN A 68 6.33 -10.20 5.53
C GLN A 68 5.92 -11.32 6.48
N THR A 69 6.03 -12.59 6.07
CA THR A 69 5.78 -13.74 6.95
C THR A 69 6.66 -13.69 8.20
N ALA A 70 7.96 -13.44 8.04
CA ALA A 70 8.86 -13.31 9.19
C ALA A 70 8.46 -12.16 10.13
N ARG A 71 8.09 -10.99 9.56
CA ARG A 71 7.64 -9.84 10.35
C ARG A 71 6.29 -10.08 11.03
N ILE A 72 5.37 -10.78 10.38
CA ILE A 72 4.07 -11.18 10.95
C ILE A 72 4.29 -12.14 12.11
N LEU A 73 5.18 -13.13 11.97
CA LEU A 73 5.49 -14.06 13.07
C LEU A 73 6.04 -13.33 14.29
N VAL A 74 6.99 -12.40 14.09
CA VAL A 74 7.50 -11.55 15.18
C VAL A 74 6.39 -10.69 15.78
N ALA A 75 5.50 -10.13 14.95
CA ALA A 75 4.35 -9.36 15.44
C ALA A 75 3.40 -10.21 16.30
N VAL A 76 3.15 -11.46 15.92
CA VAL A 76 2.35 -12.42 16.69
C VAL A 76 3.03 -12.75 18.03
N GLU A 77 4.33 -13.02 18.03
CA GLU A 77 5.08 -13.31 19.26
C GLU A 77 5.06 -12.12 20.23
N LYS A 78 5.24 -10.91 19.73
CA LYS A 78 5.15 -9.66 20.52
C LYS A 78 3.74 -9.44 21.08
N ALA A 79 2.70 -9.67 20.26
CA ALA A 79 1.32 -9.57 20.70
C ALA A 79 0.99 -10.58 21.82
N LEU A 80 1.41 -11.84 21.67
CA LEU A 80 1.22 -12.88 22.69
C LEU A 80 1.99 -12.57 23.99
N SER A 81 3.12 -11.88 23.88
CA SER A 81 3.91 -11.40 25.03
C SER A 81 3.30 -10.18 25.74
N GLY A 82 2.13 -9.70 25.29
CA GLY A 82 1.40 -8.59 25.90
C GLY A 82 1.70 -7.22 25.29
N ASP A 83 2.41 -7.14 24.16
CA ASP A 83 2.59 -5.87 23.45
C ASP A 83 1.29 -5.47 22.73
N PHE A 84 0.60 -4.51 23.33
CA PHE A 84 -0.68 -4.01 22.84
C PHE A 84 -0.58 -3.39 21.44
N SER A 85 0.55 -2.76 21.10
CA SER A 85 0.72 -2.09 19.80
C SER A 85 0.70 -3.11 18.66
N PHE A 86 1.36 -4.25 18.86
CA PHE A 86 1.34 -5.35 17.89
C PHE A 86 -0.01 -6.07 17.84
N SER A 87 -0.67 -6.24 18.98
CA SER A 87 -2.03 -6.82 19.03
C SER A 87 -3.03 -5.97 18.23
N LYS A 88 -2.98 -4.64 18.41
CA LYS A 88 -3.80 -3.69 17.64
C LYS A 88 -3.53 -3.81 16.14
N LEU A 89 -2.26 -3.85 15.73
CA LEU A 89 -1.86 -3.98 14.32
C LEU A 89 -2.39 -5.27 13.69
N LEU A 90 -2.36 -6.39 14.42
CA LEU A 90 -2.90 -7.67 13.94
C LEU A 90 -4.43 -7.60 13.76
N PHE A 91 -5.17 -7.02 14.71
CA PHE A 91 -6.61 -6.84 14.55
C PHE A 91 -6.98 -5.86 13.43
N GLU A 92 -6.15 -4.85 13.15
CA GLU A 92 -6.30 -3.95 12.00
C GLU A 92 -6.09 -4.71 10.68
N LEU A 93 -5.06 -5.56 10.61
CA LEU A 93 -4.77 -6.44 9.47
C LEU A 93 -5.92 -7.41 9.17
N GLU A 94 -6.55 -7.98 10.20
CA GLU A 94 -7.71 -8.86 10.06
C GLU A 94 -9.02 -8.11 9.80
N GLY A 95 -8.99 -6.77 9.83
CA GLY A 95 -10.18 -5.93 9.67
C GLY A 95 -11.17 -6.00 10.83
N VAL A 96 -10.77 -6.60 11.96
CA VAL A 96 -11.56 -6.72 13.19
C VAL A 96 -11.54 -5.41 13.98
N TYR A 97 -10.46 -4.65 13.85
CA TYR A 97 -10.30 -3.34 14.48
C TYR A 97 -10.21 -2.24 13.43
N THR A 98 -11.15 -1.30 13.44
CA THR A 98 -11.04 -0.04 12.68
C THR A 98 -10.74 1.08 13.64
N GLN A 99 -9.60 1.74 13.47
CA GLN A 99 -9.28 2.94 14.23
C GLN A 99 -10.32 4.01 13.93
N THR A 100 -11.10 4.40 14.93
CA THR A 100 -12.00 5.54 14.85
C THR A 100 -11.13 6.80 14.83
N LEU A 101 -10.85 7.32 13.63
CA LEU A 101 -10.22 8.63 13.47
C LEU A 101 -11.17 9.69 14.03
N LYS A 102 -10.94 10.13 15.26
CA LYS A 102 -11.44 11.42 15.73
C LYS A 102 -10.56 12.48 15.07
N SER A 103 -10.91 12.87 13.86
CA SER A 103 -10.30 14.01 13.19
C SER A 103 -10.64 15.26 14.00
N ARG A 104 -9.67 15.82 14.73
CA ARG A 104 -9.73 17.21 15.16
C ARG A 104 -9.25 18.00 13.96
N ALA A 105 -10.17 18.53 13.17
CA ALA A 105 -9.82 19.45 12.09
C ALA A 105 -9.42 20.78 12.74
N ASP A 106 -8.12 21.02 12.90
CA ASP A 106 -7.62 22.38 13.15
C ASP A 106 -7.70 23.14 11.82
N ILE A 107 -8.86 23.73 11.54
CA ILE A 107 -9.06 24.60 10.39
C ILE A 107 -8.34 25.91 10.70
N LYS A 108 -7.15 26.11 10.10
CA LYS A 108 -6.57 27.46 10.00
C LYS A 108 -7.30 28.20 8.89
N ILE A 109 -8.25 29.05 9.28
CA ILE A 109 -8.88 30.00 8.37
C ILE A 109 -7.91 31.17 8.21
N GLU A 110 -7.18 31.22 7.10
CA GLU A 110 -6.44 32.41 6.70
C GLU A 110 -7.43 33.38 6.04
N HIS A 111 -7.81 34.42 6.79
CA HIS A 111 -8.81 35.38 6.34
C HIS A 111 -8.12 36.55 5.63
N THR A 112 -8.01 36.49 4.30
CA THR A 112 -7.67 37.65 3.46
C THR A 112 -8.95 38.31 2.97
N GLY A 113 -9.51 39.22 3.78
CA GLY A 113 -10.62 40.09 3.39
C GLY A 113 -11.71 40.17 4.45
N GLU A 114 -12.25 41.37 4.66
CA GLU A 114 -13.31 41.70 5.62
C GLU A 114 -14.66 41.04 5.25
N ALA A 115 -14.77 39.71 5.31
CA ALA A 115 -16.06 39.05 5.34
C ALA A 115 -16.59 39.06 6.78
N LYS A 116 -17.82 39.53 6.97
CA LYS A 116 -18.47 39.58 8.29
C LYS A 116 -18.57 38.16 8.84
N ARG A 117 -18.27 38.01 10.12
CA ARG A 117 -18.21 36.74 10.86
C ARG A 117 -19.46 35.86 10.70
N GLU A 118 -20.62 36.48 10.48
CA GLU A 118 -21.91 35.82 10.24
C GLU A 118 -21.94 35.03 8.91
N ASP A 119 -21.27 35.52 7.87
CA ASP A 119 -21.23 34.88 6.55
C ASP A 119 -20.33 33.63 6.58
N LEU A 120 -19.19 33.72 7.28
CA LEU A 120 -18.29 32.58 7.51
C LEU A 120 -18.93 31.48 8.37
N GLU A 121 -19.66 31.85 9.42
CA GLU A 121 -20.35 30.88 10.27
C GLU A 121 -21.48 30.17 9.53
N LYS A 122 -22.12 30.85 8.58
CA LYS A 122 -23.14 30.26 7.72
C LYS A 122 -22.52 29.28 6.71
N GLU A 123 -21.45 29.68 6.03
CA GLU A 123 -20.75 28.82 5.07
C GLU A 123 -20.18 27.56 5.75
N LEU A 124 -19.58 27.72 6.94
CA LEU A 124 -19.07 26.59 7.72
C LEU A 124 -20.18 25.62 8.15
N ARG A 125 -21.37 26.14 8.52
CA ARG A 125 -22.53 25.29 8.86
C ARG A 125 -23.04 24.52 7.64
N GLU A 126 -23.12 25.17 6.48
CA GLU A 126 -23.53 24.54 5.23
C GLU A 126 -22.57 23.41 4.83
N GLU A 127 -21.25 23.62 4.97
CA GLU A 127 -20.26 22.57 4.72
C GLU A 127 -20.38 21.39 5.71
N LEU A 128 -20.58 21.68 7.00
CA LEU A 128 -20.73 20.65 8.03
C LEU A 128 -21.98 19.78 7.79
N ASP A 129 -23.09 20.37 7.35
CA ASP A 129 -24.31 19.64 7.01
C ASP A 129 -24.09 18.72 5.80
N ILE A 130 -23.42 19.20 4.74
CA ILE A 130 -23.06 18.39 3.56
C ILE A 130 -22.17 17.21 3.96
N ILE A 131 -21.19 17.43 4.83
CA ILE A 131 -20.30 16.38 5.31
C ILE A 131 -21.08 15.34 6.15
N SER A 132 -21.97 15.79 7.03
CA SER A 132 -22.81 14.92 7.85
C SER A 132 -23.69 14.00 6.99
N GLU A 133 -24.35 14.54 5.96
CA GLU A 133 -25.16 13.73 5.03
C GLU A 133 -24.33 12.68 4.27
N ARG A 134 -23.12 13.04 3.85
CA ARG A 134 -22.21 12.10 3.15
C ARG A 134 -21.80 10.95 4.06
N MET A 135 -21.55 11.25 5.34
CA MET A 135 -21.20 10.25 6.35
C MET A 135 -22.36 9.28 6.61
N GLU A 136 -23.59 9.78 6.75
CA GLU A 136 -24.77 8.92 6.94
C GLU A 136 -25.03 8.01 5.73
N LYS A 137 -24.87 8.54 4.50
CA LYS A 137 -25.00 7.76 3.26
C LYS A 137 -23.94 6.66 3.20
N ALA A 138 -22.69 6.97 3.57
CA ALA A 138 -21.61 5.99 3.62
C ALA A 138 -21.87 4.87 4.64
N GLU A 139 -22.41 5.19 5.82
CA GLU A 139 -22.79 4.19 6.82
C GLU A 139 -23.92 3.27 6.34
N LYS A 140 -24.95 3.82 5.70
CA LYS A 140 -26.06 3.03 5.15
C LYS A 140 -25.56 2.05 4.10
N LEU A 141 -24.70 2.51 3.17
CA LEU A 141 -24.05 1.67 2.16
C LEU A 141 -23.20 0.55 2.78
N LYS A 142 -22.47 0.85 3.85
CA LYS A 142 -21.65 -0.15 4.58
C LYS A 142 -22.54 -1.22 5.22
N LYS A 143 -23.64 -0.83 5.86
CA LYS A 143 -24.62 -1.75 6.47
C LYS A 143 -25.32 -2.63 5.43
N GLU A 144 -25.64 -2.10 4.25
CA GLU A 144 -26.25 -2.88 3.16
C GLU A 144 -25.28 -3.89 2.53
N LYS A 145 -24.03 -3.50 2.28
CA LYS A 145 -22.99 -4.42 1.78
C LYS A 145 -22.77 -5.58 2.75
N LEU A 146 -22.76 -5.31 4.06
CA LEU A 146 -22.62 -6.32 5.09
C LEU A 146 -23.82 -7.29 5.13
N LYS A 147 -25.04 -6.79 4.94
CA LYS A 147 -26.25 -7.64 4.84
C LYS A 147 -26.26 -8.52 3.59
N LYS A 148 -25.78 -8.00 2.45
CA LYS A 148 -25.69 -8.77 1.19
C LYS A 148 -24.63 -9.89 1.28
N GLN A 149 -23.49 -9.63 1.91
CA GLN A 149 -22.48 -10.68 2.15
C GLN A 149 -22.97 -11.81 3.05
N LYS A 150 -23.80 -11.50 4.07
CA LYS A 150 -24.38 -12.51 4.98
C LYS A 150 -25.51 -13.36 4.38
N ARG A 151 -26.09 -12.95 3.23
CA ARG A 151 -27.15 -13.70 2.52
C ARG A 151 -26.63 -14.56 1.37
N SER A 152 -25.35 -14.45 1.03
CA SER A 152 -24.69 -15.18 -0.06
C SER A 152 -23.77 -16.32 0.44
N LYS A 153 -23.82 -16.61 1.75
CA LYS A 153 -23.27 -17.80 2.41
C LYS A 153 -24.42 -18.59 3.00
#